data_AF-A0A078GKN8-F1
#
_entry.id   AF-A0A078GKN8-F1
#
_cell.length_a   1.000
_cell.length_b   1.000
_cell.length_c   1.000
_cell.angle_alpha   90.00
_cell.angle_beta   90.00
_cell.angle_gamma   90.00
#
_symmetry.space_group_name_H-M   'P 1'
#
loop_
_entity.id
_entity.type
_entity.pdbx_description
1 polymer ?
#
loop_
_entity_poly.entity_id
_entity_poly.type
_entity_poly.pdbx_seq_one_letter_code
_entity_poly.pdbx_strand_id
1 'polypeptide(L)'
;MAQNDTVKLIGSWVSPFSIRARAALHLKSVKYEYSDEPDSLNIVQYIDEAWSSGPSILPSHPVERANARFWAIFIDEKIITSLEAVGGAKDDEGRMAAAGKLMENLAILEEAFQKNSKGLGFFGGENIGFLDLACGTLLGPVSVIEAFSGVKFLRQETTPGLIQWAEKFRAHEAVKPNMPTPEEFVAFAKKKFNVEWWAFS
;
A
#
# COMPACT_ATOMS: atom_id res chain seq x y z
N MET A 1 27.04 -26.76 -1.78
CA MET A 1 27.31 -25.76 -0.74
C MET A 1 26.42 -24.57 -1.07
N ALA A 2 25.41 -24.28 -0.25
CA ALA A 2 24.48 -23.18 -0.52
C ALA A 2 25.24 -21.87 -0.31
N GLN A 3 25.33 -21.07 -1.36
CA GLN A 3 25.88 -19.73 -1.29
C GLN A 3 24.97 -18.92 -0.38
N ASN A 4 25.55 -18.37 0.69
CA ASN A 4 24.85 -17.64 1.73
C ASN A 4 24.58 -16.21 1.20
N ASP A 5 23.80 -16.11 0.13
CA ASP A 5 23.54 -14.85 -0.55
C ASP A 5 22.56 -14.03 0.29
N THR A 6 23.09 -13.09 1.05
CA THR A 6 22.32 -12.06 1.74
C THR A 6 21.51 -11.29 0.69
N VAL A 7 20.18 -11.34 0.78
CA VAL A 7 19.29 -10.61 -0.12
C VAL A 7 19.52 -9.12 0.05
N LYS A 8 19.78 -8.40 -1.04
CA LYS A 8 19.83 -6.93 -1.05
C LYS A 8 18.54 -6.38 -1.62
N LEU A 9 17.78 -5.65 -0.80
CA LEU A 9 16.63 -4.90 -1.24
C LEU A 9 17.02 -3.45 -1.47
N ILE A 10 16.96 -3.04 -2.73
CA ILE A 10 17.17 -1.67 -3.14
C ILE A 10 15.81 -1.05 -3.39
N GLY A 11 15.50 0.06 -2.74
CA GLY A 11 14.16 0.64 -2.80
C GLY A 11 14.05 1.86 -1.87
N SER A 12 13.07 2.75 -1.99
CA SER A 12 12.94 3.90 -1.09
C SER A 12 12.02 3.66 0.10
N TRP A 13 12.34 4.17 1.29
CA TRP A 13 11.65 3.73 2.52
C TRP A 13 10.21 4.21 2.58
N VAL A 14 9.92 5.31 1.87
CA VAL A 14 8.58 5.85 1.62
C VAL A 14 7.90 5.23 0.41
N SER A 15 8.66 4.50 -0.41
CA SER A 15 8.14 3.97 -1.66
C SER A 15 7.13 2.87 -1.34
N PRO A 16 5.93 2.96 -1.94
CA PRO A 16 4.93 1.92 -1.81
C PRO A 16 5.49 0.53 -2.16
N PHE A 17 6.30 0.42 -3.22
CA PHE A 17 6.80 -0.86 -3.70
C PHE A 17 7.85 -1.49 -2.76
N SER A 18 8.72 -0.66 -2.18
CA SER A 18 9.68 -1.08 -1.13
C SER A 18 8.99 -1.59 0.11
N ILE A 19 7.92 -0.92 0.54
CA ILE A 19 7.14 -1.35 1.71
C ILE A 19 6.58 -2.76 1.44
N ARG A 20 6.07 -3.04 0.21
CA ARG A 20 5.61 -4.39 -0.18
C ARG A 20 6.73 -5.41 -0.06
N ALA A 21 7.90 -5.12 -0.63
CA ALA A 21 9.04 -6.04 -0.65
C ALA A 21 9.57 -6.33 0.76
N ARG A 22 9.70 -5.31 1.60
CA ARG A 22 10.15 -5.45 3.00
C ARG A 22 9.18 -6.29 3.83
N ALA A 23 7.88 -6.04 3.69
CA ALA A 23 6.85 -6.82 4.37
C ALA A 23 6.84 -8.29 3.90
N ALA A 24 6.97 -8.54 2.59
CA ALA A 24 7.08 -9.89 2.04
C ALA A 24 8.30 -10.66 2.58
N LEU A 25 9.48 -10.02 2.64
CA LEU A 25 10.69 -10.63 3.20
C LEU A 25 10.53 -10.97 4.69
N HIS A 26 9.89 -10.09 5.46
CA HIS A 26 9.58 -10.36 6.88
C HIS A 26 8.62 -11.53 7.04
N LEU A 27 7.54 -11.61 6.26
CA LEU A 27 6.61 -12.74 6.29
C LEU A 27 7.31 -14.07 6.02
N LYS A 28 8.33 -14.05 5.15
CA LYS A 28 9.13 -15.24 4.82
C LYS A 28 10.30 -15.49 5.78
N SER A 29 10.48 -14.66 6.81
CA SER A 29 11.63 -14.71 7.73
C SER A 29 12.99 -14.67 7.02
N VAL A 30 13.08 -13.97 5.89
CA VAL A 30 14.29 -13.83 5.09
C VAL A 30 15.08 -12.61 5.57
N LYS A 31 16.36 -12.80 5.92
CA LYS A 31 17.26 -11.68 6.25
C LYS A 31 17.66 -10.94 4.97
N TYR A 32 17.63 -9.62 5.02
CA TYR A 32 18.04 -8.77 3.90
C TYR A 32 18.78 -7.51 4.36
N GLU A 33 19.63 -6.99 3.49
CA GLU A 33 20.22 -5.65 3.58
C GLU A 33 19.35 -4.68 2.77
N TYR A 34 19.11 -3.48 3.29
CA TYR A 34 18.27 -2.47 2.65
C TYR A 34 19.07 -1.24 2.21
N SER A 35 18.93 -0.83 0.95
CA SER A 35 19.54 0.38 0.36
C SER A 35 18.45 1.29 -0.18
N ASP A 36 18.52 2.60 0.12
CA ASP A 36 17.53 3.62 -0.28
C ASP A 36 17.75 4.08 -1.74
N GLU A 37 17.11 3.43 -2.73
CA GLU A 37 17.18 3.80 -4.16
C GLU A 37 15.83 3.54 -4.91
N PRO A 38 15.63 3.94 -6.18
CA PRO A 38 14.34 3.81 -6.89
C PRO A 38 13.92 2.36 -7.21
N ASP A 39 12.62 2.05 -7.04
CA ASP A 39 12.04 0.69 -7.01
C ASP A 39 11.70 0.04 -8.37
N SER A 40 11.55 -1.31 -8.35
CA SER A 40 10.90 -2.09 -9.42
C SER A 40 9.77 -3.01 -8.91
N LEU A 41 8.73 -3.17 -9.73
CA LEU A 41 7.43 -3.79 -9.42
C LEU A 41 7.42 -5.33 -9.23
N ASN A 42 8.50 -6.02 -9.63
CA ASN A 42 8.48 -7.50 -9.74
C ASN A 42 8.93 -8.25 -8.46
N ILE A 43 9.29 -7.53 -7.41
CA ILE A 43 10.02 -8.09 -6.26
C ILE A 43 9.14 -8.99 -5.38
N VAL A 44 7.86 -8.67 -5.18
CA VAL A 44 6.97 -9.47 -4.29
C VAL A 44 6.69 -10.86 -4.86
N GLN A 45 6.44 -10.96 -6.17
CA GLN A 45 6.21 -12.26 -6.83
C GLN A 45 7.48 -13.10 -6.79
N TYR A 46 8.64 -12.48 -7.10
CA TYR A 46 9.93 -13.14 -6.98
C TYR A 46 10.19 -13.67 -5.56
N ILE A 47 9.89 -12.88 -4.51
CA ILE A 47 10.06 -13.32 -3.12
C ILE A 47 9.18 -14.52 -2.79
N ASP A 48 7.92 -14.50 -3.22
CA ASP A 48 6.99 -15.61 -2.91
C ASP A 48 7.41 -16.91 -3.63
N GLU A 49 7.90 -16.80 -4.86
CA GLU A 49 8.39 -17.94 -5.66
C GLU A 49 9.75 -18.46 -5.19
N ALA A 50 10.68 -17.58 -4.82
CA ALA A 50 12.04 -17.95 -4.40
C ALA A 50 12.09 -18.55 -2.98
N TRP A 51 11.17 -18.17 -2.09
CA TRP A 51 11.08 -18.69 -0.71
C TRP A 51 9.72 -19.33 -0.42
N SER A 52 9.48 -20.50 -1.01
CA SER A 52 8.23 -21.25 -0.90
C SER A 52 8.03 -21.99 0.43
N SER A 53 9.02 -22.03 1.32
CA SER A 53 8.94 -22.69 2.63
C SER A 53 8.23 -21.85 3.71
N GLY A 54 8.05 -20.54 3.49
CA GLY A 54 7.29 -19.65 4.37
C GLY A 54 5.82 -19.45 3.93
N PRO A 55 5.01 -18.67 4.68
CA PRO A 55 3.61 -18.40 4.34
C PRO A 55 3.45 -17.94 2.89
N SER A 56 2.52 -18.54 2.15
CA SER A 56 2.27 -18.20 0.74
C SER A 56 1.61 -16.82 0.65
N ILE A 57 2.17 -15.93 -0.18
CA ILE A 57 1.63 -14.58 -0.37
C ILE A 57 0.57 -14.59 -1.48
N LEU A 58 0.81 -15.32 -2.57
CA LEU A 58 -0.16 -15.54 -3.63
C LEU A 58 -1.07 -16.74 -3.31
N PRO A 59 -2.34 -16.70 -3.75
CA PRO A 59 -3.21 -17.87 -3.75
C PRO A 59 -2.63 -19.00 -4.60
N SER A 60 -2.81 -20.24 -4.14
CA SER A 60 -2.34 -21.44 -4.85
C SER A 60 -3.20 -21.75 -6.08
N HIS A 61 -4.50 -21.46 -6.03
CA HIS A 61 -5.41 -21.73 -7.15
C HIS A 61 -5.24 -20.69 -8.27
N PRO A 62 -5.07 -21.10 -9.55
CA PRO A 62 -4.77 -20.18 -10.66
C PRO A 62 -5.78 -19.04 -10.84
N VAL A 63 -7.08 -19.32 -10.65
CA VAL A 63 -8.14 -18.32 -10.78
C VAL A 63 -8.08 -17.28 -9.66
N GLU A 64 -7.84 -17.71 -8.43
CA GLU A 64 -7.71 -16.80 -7.29
C GLU A 64 -6.45 -15.93 -7.43
N ARG A 65 -5.38 -16.51 -7.96
CA ARG A 65 -4.15 -15.78 -8.30
C ARG A 65 -4.37 -14.75 -9.41
N ALA A 66 -5.14 -15.09 -10.45
CA ALA A 66 -5.50 -14.15 -11.49
C ALA A 66 -6.36 -12.99 -10.95
N ASN A 67 -7.32 -13.29 -10.07
CA ASN A 67 -8.12 -12.27 -9.39
C ASN A 67 -7.25 -11.35 -8.49
N ALA A 68 -6.30 -11.91 -7.74
CA ALA A 68 -5.36 -11.12 -6.95
C ALA A 68 -4.49 -10.20 -7.83
N ARG A 69 -4.07 -10.66 -9.01
CA ARG A 69 -3.33 -9.82 -9.97
C ARG A 69 -4.19 -8.69 -10.54
N PHE A 70 -5.44 -8.99 -10.92
CA PHE A 70 -6.36 -7.99 -11.42
C PHE A 70 -6.54 -6.83 -10.42
N TRP A 71 -6.77 -7.15 -9.14
CA TRP A 71 -6.97 -6.13 -8.12
C TRP A 71 -5.68 -5.35 -7.79
N ALA A 72 -4.51 -5.99 -7.83
CA ALA A 72 -3.24 -5.26 -7.69
C ALA A 72 -3.03 -4.26 -8.84
N ILE A 73 -3.35 -4.65 -10.08
CA ILE A 73 -3.33 -3.75 -11.23
C ILE A 73 -4.35 -2.63 -11.05
N PHE A 74 -5.56 -2.92 -10.57
CA PHE A 74 -6.55 -1.89 -10.29
C PHE A 74 -6.03 -0.87 -9.26
N ILE A 75 -5.37 -1.32 -8.19
CA ILE A 75 -4.75 -0.42 -7.22
C ILE A 75 -3.68 0.44 -7.89
N ASP A 76 -2.73 -0.17 -8.61
CA ASP A 76 -1.61 0.55 -9.22
C ASP A 76 -2.06 1.51 -10.34
N GLU A 77 -3.02 1.11 -11.18
CA GLU A 77 -3.44 1.92 -12.34
C GLU A 77 -4.60 2.88 -12.05
N LYS A 78 -5.48 2.56 -11.10
CA LYS A 78 -6.66 3.39 -10.82
C LYS A 78 -6.52 4.16 -9.52
N ILE A 79 -6.16 3.50 -8.42
CA ILE A 79 -6.08 4.15 -7.10
C ILE A 79 -4.88 5.09 -7.05
N ILE A 80 -3.67 4.61 -7.38
CA ILE A 80 -2.46 5.43 -7.34
C ILE A 80 -2.56 6.61 -8.32
N THR A 81 -2.97 6.38 -9.56
CA THR A 81 -3.22 7.46 -10.53
C THR A 81 -4.22 8.51 -10.01
N SER A 82 -5.28 8.10 -9.31
CA SER A 82 -6.23 9.05 -8.73
C SER A 82 -5.62 9.84 -7.56
N LEU A 83 -4.79 9.22 -6.72
CA LEU A 83 -4.06 9.89 -5.66
C LEU A 83 -3.07 10.92 -6.23
N GLU A 84 -2.34 10.56 -7.27
CA GLU A 84 -1.44 11.47 -7.98
C GLU A 84 -2.19 12.65 -8.59
N ALA A 85 -3.36 12.42 -9.18
CA ALA A 85 -4.20 13.48 -9.72
C ALA A 85 -4.67 14.46 -8.64
N VAL A 86 -5.06 13.97 -7.45
CA VAL A 86 -5.44 14.84 -6.32
C VAL A 86 -4.24 15.63 -5.82
N GLY A 87 -3.09 14.98 -5.62
CA GLY A 87 -1.87 15.61 -5.13
C GLY A 87 -1.25 16.61 -6.11
N GLY A 88 -1.42 16.39 -7.41
CA GLY A 88 -0.89 17.23 -8.49
C GLY A 88 -1.83 18.31 -9.02
N ALA A 89 -3.07 18.39 -8.50
CA ALA A 89 -4.04 19.40 -8.93
C ALA A 89 -3.57 20.82 -8.61
N LYS A 90 -3.64 21.71 -9.61
CA LYS A 90 -3.14 23.09 -9.52
C LYS A 90 -4.11 24.08 -8.90
N ASP A 91 -5.39 23.72 -8.86
CA ASP A 91 -6.48 24.53 -8.34
C ASP A 91 -7.49 23.65 -7.58
N ASP A 92 -8.42 24.30 -6.87
CA ASP A 92 -9.39 23.62 -6.02
C ASP A 92 -10.44 22.85 -6.82
N GLU A 93 -10.86 23.37 -7.98
CA GLU A 93 -11.83 22.71 -8.85
C GLU A 93 -11.30 21.38 -9.39
N GLY A 94 -10.08 21.38 -9.94
CA GLY A 94 -9.39 20.18 -10.37
C GLY A 94 -9.13 19.19 -9.23
N ARG A 95 -8.81 19.69 -8.04
CA ARG A 95 -8.61 18.86 -6.84
C ARG A 95 -9.91 18.18 -6.42
N MET A 96 -11.04 18.92 -6.40
CA MET A 96 -12.35 18.38 -6.05
C MET A 96 -12.81 17.31 -7.06
N ALA A 97 -12.64 17.54 -8.36
CA ALA A 97 -12.97 16.56 -9.39
C ALA A 97 -12.13 15.28 -9.24
N ALA A 98 -10.82 15.41 -9.03
CA ALA A 98 -9.93 14.27 -8.79
C ALA A 98 -10.28 13.53 -7.48
N ALA A 99 -10.65 14.26 -6.43
CA ALA A 99 -11.04 13.71 -5.14
C ALA A 99 -12.30 12.85 -5.26
N GLY A 100 -13.30 13.31 -6.02
CA GLY A 100 -14.49 12.52 -6.35
C GLY A 100 -14.13 11.19 -7.01
N LYS A 101 -13.21 11.22 -7.99
CA LYS A 101 -12.77 10.00 -8.68
C LYS A 101 -12.04 9.02 -7.76
N LEU A 102 -11.19 9.54 -6.87
CA LEU A 102 -10.52 8.74 -5.86
C LEU A 102 -11.54 8.06 -4.92
N MET A 103 -12.56 8.79 -4.45
CA MET A 103 -13.60 8.24 -3.59
C MET A 103 -14.41 7.13 -4.28
N GLU A 104 -14.73 7.27 -5.57
CA GLU A 104 -15.37 6.20 -6.35
C GLU A 104 -14.51 4.94 -6.40
N ASN A 105 -13.22 5.09 -6.72
CA ASN A 105 -12.32 3.94 -6.82
C ASN A 105 -12.11 3.27 -5.45
N LEU A 106 -12.07 4.04 -4.36
CA LEU A 106 -12.00 3.51 -3.00
C LEU A 106 -13.26 2.74 -2.61
N ALA A 107 -14.44 3.17 -3.05
CA ALA A 107 -15.68 2.42 -2.85
C ALA A 107 -15.67 1.08 -3.61
N ILE A 108 -15.14 1.06 -4.84
CA ILE A 108 -14.94 -0.19 -5.59
C ILE A 108 -13.95 -1.12 -4.86
N LEU A 109 -12.87 -0.56 -4.30
CA LEU A 109 -11.90 -1.32 -3.53
C LEU A 109 -12.50 -1.87 -2.21
N GLU A 110 -13.38 -1.13 -1.55
CA GLU A 110 -14.15 -1.62 -0.39
C GLU A 110 -15.01 -2.82 -0.76
N GLU A 111 -15.76 -2.77 -1.87
CA GLU A 111 -16.53 -3.93 -2.33
C GLU A 111 -15.63 -5.14 -2.61
N ALA A 112 -14.45 -4.90 -3.20
CA ALA A 112 -13.45 -5.93 -3.41
C ALA A 112 -12.97 -6.51 -2.07
N PHE A 113 -12.68 -5.67 -1.08
CA PHE A 113 -12.28 -6.10 0.25
C PHE A 113 -13.35 -6.99 0.90
N GLN A 114 -14.62 -6.57 0.87
CA GLN A 114 -15.72 -7.35 1.45
C GLN A 114 -15.87 -8.73 0.79
N LYS A 115 -15.72 -8.80 -0.54
CA LYS A 115 -15.80 -10.07 -1.29
C LYS A 115 -14.60 -10.99 -1.02
N ASN A 116 -13.38 -10.44 -1.00
CA ASN A 116 -12.15 -11.24 -0.90
C ASN A 116 -11.84 -11.64 0.55
N SER A 117 -12.12 -10.78 1.52
CA SER A 117 -11.84 -11.05 2.94
C SER A 117 -12.72 -12.15 3.52
N LYS A 118 -13.90 -12.41 2.93
CA LYS A 118 -14.89 -13.37 3.45
C LYS A 118 -15.27 -13.08 4.91
N GLY A 119 -15.27 -11.80 5.30
CA GLY A 119 -15.55 -11.34 6.67
C GLY A 119 -14.36 -11.43 7.64
N LEU A 120 -13.17 -11.78 7.16
CA LEU A 120 -11.94 -11.84 7.95
C LEU A 120 -11.17 -10.51 7.90
N GLY A 121 -9.96 -10.49 8.48
CA GLY A 121 -9.19 -9.26 8.71
C GLY A 121 -8.45 -8.69 7.50
N PHE A 122 -8.20 -9.49 6.47
CA PHE A 122 -7.32 -9.17 5.35
C PHE A 122 -7.96 -9.56 4.01
N PHE A 123 -7.47 -9.00 2.90
CA PHE A 123 -7.85 -9.45 1.55
C PHE A 123 -7.47 -10.92 1.33
N GLY A 124 -6.37 -11.38 1.94
CA GLY A 124 -5.97 -12.79 2.02
C GLY A 124 -6.81 -13.64 2.97
N GLY A 125 -7.85 -13.07 3.60
CA GLY A 125 -8.67 -13.73 4.61
C GLY A 125 -8.08 -13.60 6.00
N GLU A 126 -7.57 -14.70 6.55
CA GLU A 126 -7.01 -14.74 7.92
C GLU A 126 -5.62 -14.09 8.01
N ASN A 127 -4.84 -14.16 6.93
CA ASN A 127 -3.46 -13.70 6.88
C ASN A 127 -3.27 -12.61 5.81
N ILE A 128 -2.22 -11.80 5.97
CA ILE A 128 -1.77 -10.87 4.93
C ILE A 128 -1.43 -11.64 3.65
N GLY A 129 -2.15 -11.35 2.57
CA GLY A 129 -1.89 -11.88 1.24
C GLY A 129 -1.33 -10.84 0.27
N PHE A 130 -1.19 -11.24 -0.99
CA PHE A 130 -0.69 -10.38 -2.07
C PHE A 130 -1.45 -9.06 -2.19
N LEU A 131 -2.77 -9.10 -2.06
CA LEU A 131 -3.60 -7.90 -2.14
C LEU A 131 -3.46 -6.98 -0.94
N ASP A 132 -3.21 -7.51 0.25
CA ASP A 132 -2.95 -6.69 1.43
C ASP A 132 -1.65 -5.91 1.26
N LEU A 133 -0.60 -6.56 0.74
CA LEU A 133 0.64 -5.87 0.38
C LEU A 133 0.39 -4.84 -0.72
N ALA A 134 -0.35 -5.21 -1.77
CA ALA A 134 -0.70 -4.31 -2.85
C ALA A 134 -1.47 -3.08 -2.33
N CYS A 135 -2.42 -3.27 -1.44
CA CYS A 135 -3.26 -2.23 -0.87
C CYS A 135 -2.49 -1.37 0.15
N GLY A 136 -1.60 -1.95 0.95
CA GLY A 136 -0.83 -1.26 2.01
C GLY A 136 -0.09 -0.01 1.53
N THR A 137 0.22 0.04 0.24
CA THR A 137 0.89 1.16 -0.43
C THR A 137 0.10 2.44 -0.51
N LEU A 138 -1.23 2.37 -0.46
CA LEU A 138 -2.06 3.57 -0.51
C LEU A 138 -2.00 4.35 0.81
N LEU A 139 -1.66 3.70 1.92
CA LEU A 139 -1.77 4.28 3.26
C LEU A 139 -0.86 5.51 3.46
N GLY A 140 0.31 5.53 2.83
CA GLY A 140 1.21 6.69 2.86
C GLY A 140 0.65 7.89 2.09
N PRO A 141 0.46 7.78 0.76
CA PRO A 141 -0.11 8.85 -0.06
C PRO A 141 -1.47 9.35 0.42
N VAL A 142 -2.37 8.47 0.87
CA VAL A 142 -3.66 8.88 1.46
C VAL A 142 -3.42 9.75 2.69
N SER A 143 -2.57 9.33 3.63
CA SER A 143 -2.28 10.12 4.84
C SER A 143 -1.76 11.52 4.51
N VAL A 144 -0.88 11.61 3.50
CA VAL A 144 -0.32 12.88 3.02
C VAL A 144 -1.42 13.78 2.44
N ILE A 145 -2.20 13.26 1.50
CA ILE A 145 -3.22 14.05 0.81
C ILE A 145 -4.32 14.49 1.79
N GLU A 146 -4.76 13.62 2.70
CA GLU A 146 -5.74 13.98 3.73
C GLU A 146 -5.21 15.12 4.62
N ALA A 147 -3.93 15.06 5.02
CA ALA A 147 -3.32 16.09 5.87
C ALA A 147 -3.17 17.45 5.15
N PHE A 148 -2.90 17.45 3.84
CA PHE A 148 -2.76 18.70 3.06
C PHE A 148 -4.09 19.27 2.58
N SER A 149 -5.08 18.44 2.28
CA SER A 149 -6.38 18.87 1.74
C SER A 149 -7.46 19.07 2.80
N GLY A 150 -7.31 18.47 3.98
CA GLY A 150 -8.35 18.40 5.01
C GLY A 150 -9.52 17.46 4.66
N VAL A 151 -9.51 16.82 3.49
CA VAL A 151 -10.55 15.89 3.04
C VAL A 151 -10.21 14.48 3.49
N LYS A 152 -11.16 13.78 4.11
CA LYS A 152 -11.04 12.35 4.44
C LYS A 152 -11.53 11.47 3.29
N PHE A 153 -10.68 10.53 2.87
CA PHE A 153 -10.94 9.60 1.77
C PHE A 153 -11.37 8.23 2.26
N LEU A 154 -10.74 7.72 3.34
CA LEU A 154 -11.27 6.57 4.05
C LEU A 154 -12.33 7.06 5.05
N ARG A 155 -13.58 6.61 4.87
CA ARG A 155 -14.75 7.12 5.61
C ARG A 155 -15.61 5.96 6.10
N GLN A 156 -16.14 6.10 7.30
CA GLN A 156 -16.92 5.04 7.95
C GLN A 156 -18.17 4.67 7.14
N GLU A 157 -18.74 5.62 6.41
CA GLU A 157 -19.97 5.44 5.64
C GLU A 157 -19.75 4.70 4.32
N THR A 158 -18.55 4.80 3.74
CA THR A 158 -18.28 4.30 2.37
C THR A 158 -17.19 3.23 2.32
N THR A 159 -16.25 3.24 3.26
CA THR A 159 -15.10 2.33 3.29
C THR A 159 -14.79 1.78 4.71
N PRO A 160 -15.81 1.31 5.47
CA PRO A 160 -15.61 0.85 6.85
C PRO A 160 -14.68 -0.36 6.98
N GLY A 161 -14.69 -1.27 5.99
CA GLY A 161 -13.81 -2.43 5.97
C GLY A 161 -12.36 -2.04 5.75
N LEU A 162 -12.10 -1.12 4.81
CA LEU A 162 -10.75 -0.60 4.56
C LEU A 162 -10.18 0.16 5.76
N ILE A 163 -11.01 0.86 6.56
CA ILE A 163 -10.56 1.49 7.81
C ILE A 163 -10.04 0.42 8.79
N GLN A 164 -10.86 -0.59 9.08
CA GLN A 164 -10.49 -1.66 10.01
C GLN A 164 -9.30 -2.47 9.50
N TRP A 165 -9.27 -2.73 8.20
CA TRP A 165 -8.15 -3.38 7.53
C TRP A 165 -6.85 -2.58 7.69
N ALA A 166 -6.89 -1.25 7.47
CA ALA A 166 -5.71 -0.40 7.58
C ALA A 166 -5.11 -0.42 8.99
N GLU A 167 -5.96 -0.41 10.02
CA GLU A 167 -5.54 -0.53 11.42
C GLU A 167 -4.87 -1.88 11.69
N LYS A 168 -5.53 -2.99 11.30
CA LYS A 168 -4.98 -4.35 11.45
C LYS A 168 -3.67 -4.55 10.69
N PHE A 169 -3.61 -4.06 9.45
CA PHE A 169 -2.43 -4.16 8.59
C PHE A 169 -1.24 -3.41 9.20
N ARG A 170 -1.43 -2.17 9.66
CA ARG A 170 -0.37 -1.40 10.33
C ARG A 170 0.08 -2.04 11.65
N ALA A 171 -0.82 -2.69 12.39
CA ALA A 171 -0.53 -3.33 13.65
C ALA A 171 0.17 -4.69 13.51
N HIS A 172 0.11 -5.32 12.32
CA HIS A 172 0.67 -6.64 12.08
C HIS A 172 2.19 -6.68 12.28
N GLU A 173 2.71 -7.72 12.94
CA GLU A 173 4.12 -7.81 13.35
C GLU A 173 5.12 -7.74 12.18
N ALA A 174 4.75 -8.28 11.01
CA ALA A 174 5.58 -8.20 9.81
C ALA A 174 5.64 -6.79 9.17
N VAL A 175 4.61 -5.98 9.41
CA VAL A 175 4.41 -4.66 8.76
C VAL A 175 4.88 -3.53 9.67
N LYS A 176 4.48 -3.57 10.94
CA LYS A 176 4.74 -2.53 11.95
C LYS A 176 6.20 -2.02 12.00
N PRO A 177 7.25 -2.87 11.90
CA PRO A 177 8.63 -2.40 11.97
C PRO A 177 9.09 -1.55 10.77
N ASN A 178 8.39 -1.65 9.63
CA ASN A 178 8.78 -0.99 8.39
C ASN A 178 7.80 0.09 7.93
N MET A 179 6.61 0.15 8.53
CA MET A 179 5.52 1.01 8.07
C MET A 179 5.61 2.37 8.76
N PRO A 180 5.89 3.46 8.03
CA PRO A 180 5.88 4.79 8.61
C PRO A 180 4.48 5.17 9.13
N THR A 181 4.47 5.95 10.20
CA THR A 181 3.28 6.60 10.72
C THR A 181 2.74 7.63 9.72
N PRO A 182 1.43 7.94 9.75
CA PRO A 182 0.87 9.05 8.99
C PRO A 182 1.68 10.35 9.16
N GLU A 183 2.11 10.64 10.38
CA GLU A 183 2.90 11.82 10.74
C GLU A 183 4.28 11.83 10.06
N GLU A 184 4.97 10.68 10.02
CA GLU A 184 6.25 10.54 9.33
C GLU A 184 6.11 10.71 7.81
N PHE A 185 5.05 10.16 7.21
CA PHE A 185 4.78 10.37 5.78
C PHE A 185 4.53 11.86 5.47
N VAL A 186 3.73 12.53 6.30
CA VAL A 186 3.43 13.95 6.15
C VAL A 186 4.69 14.79 6.34
N ALA A 187 5.52 14.50 7.36
CA ALA A 187 6.79 15.19 7.59
C ALA A 187 7.76 15.04 6.42
N PHE A 188 7.87 13.82 5.86
CA PHE A 188 8.66 13.58 4.66
C PHE A 188 8.14 14.39 3.47
N ALA A 189 6.83 14.38 3.22
CA ALA A 189 6.21 15.12 2.12
C ALA A 189 6.45 16.62 2.25
N LYS A 190 6.28 17.20 3.45
CA LYS A 190 6.59 18.62 3.72
C LYS A 190 8.02 18.97 3.34
N LYS A 191 8.99 18.14 3.75
CA LYS A 191 10.41 18.33 3.44
C LYS A 191 10.69 18.19 1.94
N LYS A 192 10.09 17.22 1.28
CA LYS A 192 10.31 16.92 -0.14
C LYS A 192 9.71 17.95 -1.08
N PHE A 193 8.52 18.45 -0.75
CA PHE A 193 7.75 19.36 -1.62
C PHE A 193 7.85 20.83 -1.19
N ASN A 194 8.65 21.15 -0.18
CA ASN A 194 8.92 22.50 0.32
C ASN A 194 7.64 23.34 0.57
N VAL A 195 6.62 22.71 1.16
CA VAL A 195 5.31 23.33 1.39
C VAL A 195 5.36 24.16 2.67
N GLU A 196 5.49 25.49 2.56
CA GLU A 196 5.46 26.41 3.70
C GLU A 196 4.02 26.70 4.17
N TRP A 197 3.78 26.64 5.48
CA TRP A 197 2.44 26.59 6.10
C TRP A 197 1.72 27.94 6.23
N TRP A 198 2.38 29.07 5.92
CA TRP A 198 1.82 30.40 6.16
C TRP A 198 0.84 30.87 5.08
N ALA A 199 0.63 30.11 4.01
CA ALA A 199 -0.30 30.47 2.93
C ALA A 199 -1.77 30.09 3.19
N PHE A 200 -2.05 29.33 4.27
CA PHE A 200 -3.40 28.84 4.59
C PHE A 200 -3.84 29.09 6.05
N SER A 201 -3.13 29.98 6.77
CA SER A 201 -3.48 30.43 8.13
C SER A 201 -4.01 31.85 8.14
#